data_AF-A0A924TWI2-F1
#
_entry.id   AF-A0A924TWI2-F1
#
_cell.length_a   1.000
_cell.length_b   1.000
_cell.length_c   1.000
_cell.angle_alpha   90.00
_cell.angle_beta   90.00
_cell.angle_gamma   90.00
#
_symmetry.space_group_name_H-M   'P 1'
#
loop_
_entity.id
_entity.type
_entity.pdbx_description
1 polymer ?
#
loop_
_entity_poly.entity_id
_entity_poly.type
_entity_poly.pdbx_seq_one_letter_code
_entity_poly.pdbx_strand_id
1 'polypeptide(L)'
;RRHLLGQAGLKPDEADSGAVTLIERFGSAANPNIHLHCLVLGTALDGISMIVLTSAVVLPMIQKAGFDLVWFGIFIVLLVEIAEVTPPVGFNLFVLQNMTGKDSNTIARAALPFFACLVLCIGLITVFPAIVTWLPDRLMGVER
;
A
#
# COMPACT_ATOMS: atom_id res chain seq x y z
N ARG A 1 -43.52 -13.00 7.85
CA ARG A 1 -42.92 -12.28 9.00
C ARG A 1 -43.18 -13.01 10.34
N ARG A 2 -44.41 -13.12 10.85
CA ARG A 2 -44.70 -13.86 12.12
C ARG A 2 -44.45 -15.38 12.07
N HIS A 3 -44.65 -16.00 10.90
CA HIS A 3 -44.55 -17.46 10.75
C HIS A 3 -43.10 -18.00 10.71
N LEU A 4 -42.11 -17.15 10.40
CA LEU A 4 -40.67 -17.53 10.38
C LEU A 4 -39.99 -17.30 11.74
N LEU A 5 -40.50 -16.35 12.52
CA LEU A 5 -40.00 -16.05 13.87
C LEU A 5 -40.32 -17.17 14.87
N GLY A 6 -41.45 -17.87 14.69
CA GLY A 6 -41.82 -19.01 15.53
C GLY A 6 -40.96 -20.27 15.33
N GLN A 7 -40.37 -20.46 14.14
CA GLN A 7 -39.49 -21.61 13.86
C GLN A 7 -38.06 -21.41 14.37
N ALA A 8 -37.64 -20.16 14.60
CA ALA A 8 -36.29 -19.82 15.03
C ALA A 8 -36.15 -19.66 16.57
N GLY A 9 -37.24 -19.74 17.33
CA GLY A 9 -37.21 -19.55 18.78
C GLY A 9 -36.80 -18.14 19.24
N LEU A 10 -36.73 -17.18 18.33
CA LEU A 10 -36.26 -15.82 18.58
C LEU A 10 -37.40 -14.94 19.05
N LYS A 11 -37.20 -14.32 20.21
CA LYS A 11 -38.10 -13.34 20.81
C LYS A 11 -38.21 -12.10 19.90
N PRO A 12 -39.42 -11.52 19.71
CA PRO A 12 -39.62 -10.40 18.78
C PRO A 12 -38.78 -9.15 19.10
N ASP A 13 -38.36 -8.99 20.35
CA ASP A 13 -37.54 -7.88 20.86
C ASP A 13 -36.03 -8.02 20.56
N GLU A 14 -35.52 -9.24 20.33
CA GLU A 14 -34.11 -9.48 19.95
C GLU A 14 -33.90 -9.46 18.42
N ALA A 15 -34.97 -9.73 17.66
CA ALA A 15 -34.92 -9.82 16.21
C ALA A 15 -34.72 -8.47 15.49
N ASP A 16 -35.15 -7.35 16.10
CA ASP A 16 -35.25 -6.07 15.39
C ASP A 16 -33.96 -5.23 15.42
N SER A 17 -33.01 -5.51 16.33
CA SER A 17 -31.80 -4.66 16.48
C SER A 17 -30.50 -5.39 16.14
N GLY A 18 -30.26 -6.59 16.66
CA GLY A 18 -28.99 -7.32 16.45
C GLY A 18 -28.98 -8.22 15.20
N ALA A 19 -30.08 -8.92 14.93
CA ALA A 19 -30.18 -9.79 13.77
C ALA A 19 -30.30 -9.00 12.46
N VAL A 20 -31.05 -7.89 12.46
CA VAL A 20 -31.19 -7.00 11.29
C VAL A 20 -29.86 -6.31 10.96
N THR A 21 -29.11 -5.81 11.96
CA THR A 21 -27.78 -5.22 11.72
C THR A 21 -26.75 -6.26 11.27
N LEU A 22 -26.82 -7.50 11.76
CA LEU A 22 -25.98 -8.58 11.22
C LEU A 22 -26.37 -8.94 9.79
N ILE A 23 -27.66 -9.02 9.46
CA ILE A 23 -28.13 -9.30 8.10
C ILE A 23 -27.76 -8.16 7.14
N GLU A 24 -27.81 -6.89 7.57
CA GLU A 24 -27.29 -5.76 6.79
C GLU A 24 -25.77 -5.76 6.69
N ARG A 25 -25.04 -6.14 7.74
CA ARG A 25 -23.56 -6.30 7.67
C ARG A 25 -23.15 -7.46 6.79
N PHE A 26 -23.89 -8.57 6.79
CA PHE A 26 -23.65 -9.72 5.92
C PHE A 26 -24.13 -9.46 4.48
N GLY A 27 -25.21 -8.71 4.30
CA GLY A 27 -25.70 -8.27 2.99
C GLY A 27 -24.82 -7.19 2.36
N SER A 28 -24.28 -6.28 3.18
CA SER A 28 -23.23 -5.34 2.78
C SER A 28 -21.94 -6.10 2.49
N ALA A 29 -21.50 -7.04 3.33
CA ALA A 29 -20.35 -7.90 3.03
C ALA A 29 -20.53 -8.70 1.72
N ALA A 30 -21.74 -9.12 1.36
CA ALA A 30 -22.01 -9.79 0.08
C ALA A 30 -21.91 -8.87 -1.16
N ASN A 31 -21.64 -7.57 -0.97
CA ASN A 31 -21.51 -6.61 -2.06
C ASN A 31 -20.13 -6.80 -2.73
N PRO A 32 -20.08 -7.27 -3.99
CA PRO A 32 -18.83 -7.70 -4.65
C PRO A 32 -17.79 -6.57 -4.79
N ASN A 33 -18.24 -5.31 -4.73
CA ASN A 33 -17.39 -4.13 -4.81
C ASN A 33 -16.43 -4.01 -3.60
N ILE A 34 -16.85 -4.47 -2.42
CA ILE A 34 -16.05 -4.39 -1.18
C ILE A 34 -15.00 -5.50 -1.17
N HIS A 35 -15.36 -6.68 -1.65
CA HIS A 35 -14.45 -7.83 -1.77
C HIS A 35 -13.31 -7.54 -2.74
N LEU A 36 -13.60 -6.87 -3.86
CA LEU A 36 -12.59 -6.45 -4.82
C LEU A 36 -11.64 -5.39 -4.23
N HIS A 37 -12.17 -4.42 -3.48
CA HIS A 37 -11.36 -3.44 -2.74
C HIS A 37 -10.44 -4.11 -1.71
N CYS A 38 -10.96 -5.04 -0.90
CA CYS A 38 -10.18 -5.76 0.09
C CYS A 38 -9.12 -6.68 -0.53
N LEU A 39 -9.39 -7.28 -1.70
CA LEU A 39 -8.43 -8.11 -2.41
C LEU A 39 -7.24 -7.29 -2.92
N VAL A 40 -7.50 -6.10 -3.48
CA VAL A 40 -6.46 -5.19 -3.96
C VAL A 40 -5.68 -4.60 -2.79
N LEU A 41 -6.37 -4.13 -1.75
CA LEU A 41 -5.71 -3.60 -0.55
C LEU A 41 -4.91 -4.68 0.19
N GLY A 42 -5.42 -5.91 0.25
CA GLY A 42 -4.74 -7.03 0.90
C GLY A 42 -3.47 -7.47 0.15
N THR A 43 -3.52 -7.55 -1.18
CA THR A 43 -2.35 -7.91 -2.00
C THR A 43 -1.29 -6.79 -2.03
N ALA A 44 -1.71 -5.52 -2.01
CA ALA A 44 -0.84 -4.37 -1.85
C ALA A 44 -0.09 -4.35 -0.51
N LEU A 45 -0.82 -4.54 0.60
CA LEU A 45 -0.27 -4.59 1.94
C LEU A 45 0.70 -5.77 2.13
N ASP A 46 0.42 -6.91 1.51
CA ASP A 46 1.30 -8.09 1.53
C ASP A 46 2.65 -7.81 0.84
N GLY A 47 2.64 -7.16 -0.33
CA GLY A 47 3.86 -6.79 -1.07
C GLY A 47 4.76 -5.80 -0.33
N ILE A 48 4.19 -4.70 0.20
CA ILE A 48 4.95 -3.70 0.96
C ILE A 48 5.50 -4.31 2.26
N SER A 49 4.70 -5.11 2.96
CA SER A 49 5.13 -5.80 4.18
C SER A 49 6.31 -6.74 3.93
N MET A 50 6.29 -7.49 2.82
CA MET A 50 7.39 -8.39 2.45
C MET A 50 8.70 -7.62 2.18
N ILE A 51 8.63 -6.48 1.49
CA ILE A 51 9.80 -5.63 1.21
C ILE A 51 10.39 -5.08 2.50
N VAL A 52 9.56 -4.52 3.38
CA VAL A 52 10.00 -3.96 4.68
C VAL A 52 10.62 -5.05 5.54
N LEU A 53 9.97 -6.22 5.64
CA LEU A 53 10.47 -7.34 6.44
C LEU A 53 11.80 -7.87 5.90
N THR A 54 11.93 -7.99 4.58
CA THR A 54 13.19 -8.42 3.94
C THR A 54 14.29 -7.39 4.17
N SER A 55 13.98 -6.09 4.07
CA SER A 55 14.95 -5.02 4.30
C SER A 55 15.51 -5.03 5.72
N ALA A 56 14.68 -5.27 6.74
CA ALA A 56 15.11 -5.37 8.14
C ALA A 56 16.04 -6.57 8.37
N VAL A 57 15.85 -7.67 7.65
CA VAL A 57 16.73 -8.85 7.68
C VAL A 57 18.04 -8.60 6.92
N VAL A 58 18.01 -7.80 5.85
CA VAL A 58 19.18 -7.48 5.02
C VAL A 58 20.07 -6.39 5.66
N LEU A 59 19.50 -5.49 6.46
CA LEU A 59 20.21 -4.42 7.17
C LEU A 59 21.48 -4.91 7.93
N PRO A 60 21.45 -5.94 8.80
CA PRO A 60 22.65 -6.41 9.49
C PRO A 60 23.68 -7.05 8.54
N MET A 61 23.29 -7.52 7.36
CA MET A 61 24.22 -8.03 6.35
C MET A 61 24.95 -6.88 5.63
N ILE A 62 24.24 -5.80 5.33
CA ILE A 62 24.77 -4.56 4.73
C ILE A 62 25.77 -3.90 5.70
N GLN A 63 25.42 -3.79 6.98
CA GLN A 63 26.29 -3.25 8.02
C GLN A 63 27.60 -4.04 8.17
N LYS A 64 27.52 -5.38 8.15
CA LYS A 64 28.71 -6.25 8.20
C LYS A 64 29.58 -6.16 6.95
N ALA A 65 28.97 -5.86 5.81
CA ALA A 65 29.69 -5.67 4.54
C ALA A 65 30.32 -4.26 4.41
N GLY A 66 30.10 -3.36 5.37
CA GLY A 66 30.67 -2.00 5.38
C GLY A 66 30.01 -1.05 4.39
N PHE A 67 28.80 -1.35 3.93
CA PHE A 67 28.02 -0.46 3.07
C PHE A 67 27.31 0.63 3.89
N ASP A 68 27.16 1.80 3.28
CA ASP A 68 26.48 2.95 3.88
C ASP A 68 24.97 2.69 4.05
N LEU A 69 24.46 2.86 5.28
CA LEU A 69 23.05 2.67 5.60
C LEU A 69 22.14 3.69 4.91
N VAL A 70 22.63 4.91 4.67
CA VAL A 70 21.86 5.97 4.01
C VAL A 70 21.56 5.56 2.58
N TRP A 71 22.58 5.05 1.88
CA TRP A 71 22.40 4.54 0.52
C TRP A 71 21.42 3.37 0.47
N PHE A 72 21.53 2.43 1.41
CA PHE A 72 20.59 1.31 1.51
C PHE A 72 19.16 1.76 1.82
N GLY A 73 19.00 2.72 2.74
CA GLY A 73 17.70 3.28 3.09
C GLY A 73 17.01 3.94 1.89
N ILE A 74 17.76 4.73 1.11
CA ILE A 74 17.24 5.36 -0.11
C ILE A 74 16.84 4.29 -1.13
N PHE A 75 17.65 3.24 -1.30
CA PHE A 75 17.31 2.13 -2.19
C PHE A 75 15.98 1.45 -1.80
N ILE A 76 15.75 1.20 -0.50
CA ILE A 76 14.49 0.63 -0.01
C ILE A 76 13.31 1.59 -0.23
N VAL A 77 13.47 2.89 0.04
CA VAL A 77 12.42 3.89 -0.20
C VAL A 77 12.04 3.92 -1.68
N LEU A 78 13.01 3.86 -2.59
CA LEU A 78 12.77 3.82 -4.03
C LEU A 78 12.03 2.55 -4.47
N LEU A 79 12.34 1.39 -3.89
CA LEU A 79 11.60 0.16 -4.14
C LEU A 79 10.13 0.27 -3.71
N VAL A 80 9.86 0.91 -2.57
CA VAL A 80 8.50 1.14 -2.07
C VAL A 80 7.75 2.13 -2.97
N GLU A 81 8.38 3.21 -3.39
CA GLU A 81 7.80 4.19 -4.33
C GLU A 81 7.39 3.53 -5.67
N ILE A 82 8.23 2.64 -6.20
CA ILE A 82 7.89 1.88 -7.42
C ILE A 82 6.74 0.91 -7.15
N ALA A 83 6.67 0.29 -5.96
CA ALA A 83 5.55 -0.58 -5.62
C ALA A 83 4.24 0.22 -5.62
N GLU A 84 4.21 1.44 -5.06
CA GLU A 84 2.99 2.25 -4.98
C GLU A 84 2.51 2.82 -6.32
N VAL A 85 3.43 3.07 -7.26
CA VAL A 85 3.11 3.61 -8.58
C VAL A 85 2.70 2.54 -9.60
N THR A 86 3.14 1.29 -9.41
CA THR A 86 2.90 0.21 -10.39
C THR A 86 1.49 -0.37 -10.18
N PRO A 87 0.67 -0.55 -11.24
CA PRO A 87 -0.73 -0.98 -11.17
C PRO A 87 -1.09 -2.20 -10.28
N PRO A 88 -0.26 -3.25 -10.07
CA PRO A 88 -0.59 -4.37 -9.17
C PRO A 88 -0.86 -3.94 -7.71
N VAL A 89 -0.31 -2.81 -7.26
CA VAL A 89 -0.60 -2.20 -5.95
C VAL A 89 -1.23 -0.83 -6.16
N GLY A 90 -0.57 0.03 -6.95
CA GLY A 90 -1.15 1.20 -7.61
C GLY A 90 -1.91 2.14 -6.69
N PHE A 91 -1.56 2.21 -5.40
CA PHE A 91 -2.35 2.91 -4.38
C PHE A 91 -2.59 4.37 -4.77
N ASN A 92 -1.55 5.04 -5.28
CA ASN A 92 -1.62 6.43 -5.71
C ASN A 92 -2.57 6.60 -6.92
N LEU A 93 -2.55 5.66 -7.87
CA LEU A 93 -3.47 5.63 -9.02
C LEU A 93 -4.92 5.34 -8.59
N PHE A 94 -5.08 4.51 -7.56
CA PHE A 94 -6.38 4.11 -7.01
C PHE A 94 -7.07 5.23 -6.25
N VAL A 95 -6.33 5.99 -5.44
CA VAL A 95 -6.84 7.19 -4.76
C VAL A 95 -7.31 8.21 -5.80
N LEU A 96 -6.52 8.43 -6.85
CA LEU A 96 -6.90 9.33 -7.95
C LEU A 96 -8.12 8.82 -8.72
N GLN A 97 -8.27 7.52 -8.94
CA GLN A 97 -9.47 6.93 -9.54
C GLN A 97 -10.71 7.16 -8.68
N ASN A 98 -10.62 6.98 -7.36
CA ASN A 98 -11.72 7.21 -6.43
C ASN A 98 -12.15 8.68 -6.39
N MET A 99 -11.20 9.63 -6.48
CA MET A 99 -11.51 11.06 -6.49
C MET A 99 -12.05 11.56 -7.83
N THR A 100 -11.57 11.00 -8.96
CA THR A 100 -11.84 11.55 -10.30
C THR A 100 -12.88 10.76 -11.08
N GLY A 101 -13.19 9.51 -10.69
CA GLY A 101 -14.12 8.62 -11.38
C GLY A 101 -13.70 8.22 -12.81
N LYS A 102 -12.43 8.46 -13.18
CA LYS A 102 -11.88 8.18 -14.50
C LYS A 102 -11.22 6.80 -14.55
N ASP A 103 -11.21 6.21 -15.74
CA ASP A 103 -10.68 4.87 -15.97
C ASP A 103 -9.20 4.75 -15.56
N SER A 104 -8.86 3.64 -14.88
CA SER A 104 -7.52 3.36 -14.35
C SER A 104 -6.43 3.53 -15.39
N ASN A 105 -6.70 3.13 -16.64
CA ASN A 105 -5.74 3.24 -17.74
C ASN A 105 -5.43 4.70 -18.11
N THR A 106 -6.43 5.58 -18.03
CA THR A 106 -6.26 7.02 -18.32
C THR A 106 -5.39 7.69 -17.26
N ILE A 107 -5.61 7.32 -15.99
CA ILE A 107 -4.84 7.86 -14.86
C ILE A 107 -3.41 7.30 -14.87
N ALA A 108 -3.23 6.01 -15.16
CA ALA A 108 -1.91 5.40 -15.35
C ALA A 108 -1.11 6.09 -16.47
N ARG A 109 -1.76 6.43 -17.59
CA ARG A 109 -1.11 7.18 -18.69
C ARG A 109 -0.79 8.63 -18.32
N ALA A 110 -1.57 9.25 -17.45
CA ALA A 110 -1.26 10.58 -16.92
C ALA A 110 -0.13 10.54 -15.87
N ALA A 111 0.05 9.42 -15.18
CA ALA A 111 1.13 9.20 -14.21
C ALA A 111 2.46 8.74 -14.84
N LEU A 112 2.45 8.23 -16.08
CA LEU A 112 3.66 7.88 -16.84
C LEU A 112 4.77 8.96 -16.85
N PRO A 113 4.50 10.25 -17.08
CA PRO A 113 5.54 11.28 -16.99
C PRO A 113 6.12 11.41 -15.57
N PHE A 114 5.32 11.19 -14.53
CA PHE A 114 5.78 11.18 -13.15
C PHE A 114 6.66 9.95 -12.86
N PHE A 115 6.24 8.78 -13.37
CA PHE A 115 7.04 7.56 -13.33
C PHE A 115 8.40 7.73 -14.01
N ALA A 116 8.43 8.38 -15.18
CA ALA A 116 9.68 8.67 -15.89
C ALA A 116 10.61 9.59 -15.08
N CYS A 117 10.08 10.63 -14.43
CA CYS A 117 10.86 11.47 -13.51
C CYS A 117 11.41 10.69 -12.31
N LEU A 118 10.61 9.79 -11.71
CA LEU A 118 11.05 8.91 -10.62
C LEU A 118 12.20 8.00 -11.07
N VAL A 119 12.04 7.31 -12.20
CA VAL A 119 13.09 6.45 -12.78
C VAL A 119 14.36 7.25 -13.11
N LEU A 120 14.21 8.47 -13.61
CA LEU A 120 15.35 9.35 -13.88
C LEU A 120 16.08 9.77 -12.60
N CYS A 121 15.34 10.16 -11.55
CA CYS A 121 15.90 10.45 -10.23
C CYS A 121 16.60 9.23 -9.63
N ILE A 122 16.01 8.04 -9.73
CA ILE A 122 16.62 6.78 -9.29
C ILE A 122 17.93 6.54 -10.03
N GLY A 123 17.93 6.66 -11.35
CA GLY A 123 19.13 6.48 -12.16
C GLY A 123 20.23 7.46 -11.74
N LEU A 124 19.86 8.73 -11.52
CA LEU A 124 20.79 9.77 -11.08
C LEU A 124 21.41 9.45 -9.71
N ILE A 125 20.58 9.03 -8.76
CA ILE A 125 20.99 8.64 -7.40
C ILE A 125 21.85 7.38 -7.41
N THR A 126 21.54 6.42 -8.28
CA THR A 126 22.28 5.15 -8.37
C THR A 126 23.69 5.38 -8.93
N VAL A 127 23.82 6.28 -9.92
CA VAL A 127 25.12 6.62 -10.54
C VAL A 127 25.92 7.59 -9.66
N PHE A 128 25.25 8.53 -9.01
CA PHE A 128 25.86 9.54 -8.12
C PHE A 128 25.24 9.48 -6.72
N PRO A 129 25.56 8.44 -5.91
CA PRO A 129 25.05 8.32 -4.54
C PRO A 129 25.51 9.47 -3.65
N ALA A 130 26.63 10.12 -4.00
CA ALA A 130 27.16 11.29 -3.31
C ALA A 130 26.16 12.48 -3.26
N ILE A 131 25.25 12.62 -4.23
CA ILE A 131 24.27 13.72 -4.23
C ILE A 131 23.31 13.59 -3.05
N VAL A 132 22.92 12.36 -2.73
CA VAL A 132 21.96 12.07 -1.67
C VAL A 132 22.60 11.82 -0.33
N THR A 133 23.86 11.38 -0.26
CA THR A 133 24.59 11.26 1.02
C THR A 133 25.18 12.59 1.47
N TRP A 134 25.48 13.53 0.56
CA TRP A 134 26.07 14.82 0.92
C TRP A 134 25.18 15.67 1.84
N LEU A 135 23.87 15.69 1.62
CA LEU A 135 22.92 16.46 2.43
C LEU A 135 22.76 15.91 3.87
N PRO A 136 22.51 14.61 4.10
CA PRO A 136 22.49 14.03 5.44
C PRO A 136 23.86 14.09 6.12
N ASP A 137 24.98 13.93 5.40
CA ASP A 137 26.33 14.11 5.97
C ASP A 137 26.55 15.53 6.53
N ARG A 138 25.98 16.54 5.84
CA ARG A 138 25.98 17.94 6.27
C ARG A 138 25.01 18.27 7.41
N LEU A 139 23.87 17.59 7.51
CA LEU A 139 22.82 17.88 8.50
C LEU A 139 22.91 17.03 9.77
N MET A 140 23.23 15.74 9.63
CA MET A 140 23.34 14.79 10.74
C MET A 140 24.76 14.71 11.29
N GLY A 141 25.77 15.13 10.51
CA GLY A 141 27.18 15.03 10.89
C GLY A 141 27.68 13.60 10.74
N VAL A 142 28.91 13.46 10.23
CA VAL A 142 29.58 12.17 10.01
C VAL A 142 29.73 11.42 11.35
N GLU A 143 28.82 10.51 11.68
CA GLU A 143 29.14 9.45 12.65
C GLU A 143 29.97 8.39 11.93
N ARG A 144 31.30 8.49 12.12
CA ARG A 144 32.28 7.51 11.66
C ARG A 144 32.23 6.23 12.49
#